data_AF-A0ABD2I4G5-F1
#
_entry.id   AF-A0ABD2I4G5-F1
#
_cell.length_a   1.000
_cell.length_b   1.000
_cell.length_c   1.000
_cell.angle_alpha   90.00
_cell.angle_beta   90.00
_cell.angle_gamma   90.00
#
_symmetry.space_group_name_H-M   'P 1'
#
loop_
_entity.id
_entity.type
_entity.pdbx_description
1 polymer ?
#
loop_
_entity_poly.entity_id
_entity_poly.type
_entity_poly.pdbx_seq_one_letter_code
_entity_poly.pdbx_strand_id
1 'polypeptide(L)'
;MAAGSYLYKQFHRIISEWPTETGKRPSRNLNVFLQEKVDALFQPLPPQQQQQKDNDAKIEQQTNNKLDGRAIAPGVTVIECKRQFEALQQLANSQHHRDFPVPYTSGMFGYSRETIQQMNSDEGLKKLRIFVEGEQKPSKLKNWINLIRGKKL
;
A
#
# COMPACT_ATOMS: atom_id res chain seq x y z
N MET A 1 0.58 -27.30 15.00
CA MET A 1 0.81 -25.83 15.07
C MET A 1 -0.52 -25.15 15.39
N ALA A 2 -0.56 -24.17 16.28
CA ALA A 2 -1.80 -23.43 16.54
C ALA A 2 -2.20 -22.62 15.29
N ALA A 3 -3.45 -22.75 14.83
CA ALA A 3 -3.93 -22.11 13.61
C ALA A 3 -3.71 -20.58 13.59
N GLY A 4 -3.74 -19.93 14.77
CA GLY A 4 -3.47 -18.50 14.94
C GLY A 4 -2.05 -18.09 14.56
N SER A 5 -1.03 -18.88 14.94
CA SER A 5 0.38 -18.56 14.65
C SER A 5 0.70 -18.63 13.15
N TYR A 6 0.07 -19.57 12.42
CA TYR A 6 0.23 -19.64 10.96
C TYR A 6 -0.39 -18.42 10.27
N LEU A 7 -1.64 -18.08 10.60
CA LEU A 7 -2.32 -16.94 10.00
C LEU A 7 -1.59 -15.63 10.29
N TYR A 8 -1.16 -15.41 11.53
CA TYR A 8 -0.39 -14.22 11.91
C TYR A 8 0.85 -14.01 11.01
N LYS A 9 1.63 -15.08 10.77
CA LYS A 9 2.80 -15.01 9.88
C LYS A 9 2.43 -14.64 8.45
N GLN A 10 1.32 -15.18 7.94
CA GLN A 10 0.85 -14.85 6.59
C GLN A 10 0.43 -13.37 6.49
N PHE A 11 -0.29 -12.84 7.48
CA PHE A 11 -0.62 -11.42 7.54
C PHE A 11 0.64 -10.55 7.53
N HIS A 12 1.62 -10.86 8.38
CA HIS A 12 2.87 -10.11 8.42
C HIS A 12 3.65 -10.16 7.10
N ARG A 13 3.63 -11.29 6.40
CA ARG A 13 4.26 -11.41 5.10
C ARG A 13 3.63 -10.45 4.09
N ILE A 14 2.31 -10.41 3.98
CA ILE A 14 1.62 -9.49 3.07
C ILE A 14 1.88 -8.04 3.47
N ILE A 15 1.80 -7.71 4.76
CA ILE A 15 2.04 -6.33 5.24
C ILE A 15 3.48 -5.87 4.96
N SER A 16 4.45 -6.77 5.01
CA SER A 16 5.84 -6.45 4.68
C SER A 16 6.05 -6.05 3.23
N GLU A 17 5.13 -6.43 2.33
CA GLU A 17 5.16 -6.03 0.91
C GLU A 17 4.60 -4.62 0.68
N TRP A 18 3.90 -4.04 1.67
CA TRP A 18 3.33 -2.70 1.52
C TRP A 18 4.38 -1.60 1.62
N PRO A 19 4.27 -0.53 0.80
CA PRO A 19 5.22 0.57 0.81
C PRO A 19 5.27 1.24 2.19
N THR A 20 6.49 1.49 2.67
CA THR A 20 6.72 2.22 3.91
C THR A 20 6.90 3.69 3.60
N GLU A 21 5.93 4.51 4.02
CA GLU A 21 5.96 5.95 3.77
C GLU A 21 6.74 6.67 4.87
N THR A 22 8.01 6.98 4.60
CA THR A 22 8.94 7.60 5.57
C THR A 22 8.57 9.03 5.96
N GLY A 23 7.78 9.74 5.15
CA GLY A 23 7.37 11.12 5.40
C GLY A 23 6.02 11.29 6.10
N LYS A 24 5.27 10.22 6.36
CA LYS A 24 3.96 10.31 7.01
C LYS A 24 4.06 10.01 8.51
N ARG A 25 3.27 10.72 9.31
CA ARG A 25 3.14 10.43 10.75
C ARG A 25 2.63 8.99 10.94
N PRO A 26 3.00 8.29 12.04
CA PRO A 26 2.56 6.91 12.31
C PRO A 26 1.05 6.73 12.20
N SER A 27 0.25 7.70 12.70
CA SER A 27 -1.22 7.68 12.62
C SER A 27 -1.80 7.77 11.20
N ARG A 28 -1.00 8.20 10.21
CA ARG A 28 -1.38 8.30 8.79
C ARG A 28 -0.65 7.29 7.92
N ASN A 29 0.24 6.48 8.50
CA ASN A 29 0.98 5.45 7.79
C ASN A 29 0.14 4.17 7.79
N LEU A 30 -0.28 3.74 6.60
CA LEU A 30 -1.15 2.59 6.46
C LEU A 30 -0.47 1.29 6.91
N ASN A 31 0.84 1.14 6.68
CA ASN A 31 1.57 -0.05 7.10
C ASN A 31 1.54 -0.19 8.63
N VAL A 32 1.86 0.89 9.35
CA VAL A 32 1.80 0.93 10.83
C VAL A 32 0.40 0.62 11.33
N PHE A 33 -0.63 1.26 10.75
CA PHE A 33 -2.01 0.99 11.11
C PHE A 33 -2.41 -0.49 10.91
N LEU A 34 -2.00 -1.10 9.80
CA LEU A 34 -2.30 -2.51 9.52
C LEU A 34 -1.59 -3.45 10.49
N GLN A 35 -0.33 -3.16 10.85
CA GLN A 35 0.41 -3.92 11.86
C GLN A 35 -0.30 -3.88 13.22
N GLU A 36 -0.68 -2.69 13.68
CA GLU A 36 -1.43 -2.52 14.95
C GLU A 36 -2.76 -3.29 14.93
N LYS A 37 -3.47 -3.28 13.79
CA LYS A 37 -4.72 -4.05 13.64
C LYS A 37 -4.48 -5.55 13.70
N VAL A 38 -3.45 -6.06 13.04
CA VAL A 38 -3.11 -7.49 13.09
C VAL A 38 -2.68 -7.89 14.49
N ASP A 39 -1.84 -7.10 15.16
CA ASP A 39 -1.44 -7.40 16.54
C ASP A 39 -2.64 -7.42 17.50
N ALA A 40 -3.64 -6.56 17.30
CA ALA A 40 -4.88 -6.60 18.07
C ALA A 40 -5.73 -7.87 17.83
N LEU A 41 -5.67 -8.45 16.62
CA LEU A 41 -6.37 -9.71 16.28
C LEU A 41 -5.67 -10.95 16.85
N PHE A 42 -4.37 -10.87 17.13
CA PHE A 42 -3.56 -12.00 17.56
C PHE A 42 -2.88 -11.70 18.91
N GLN A 43 -3.48 -12.18 19.99
CA GLN A 43 -2.93 -12.03 21.33
C GLN A 43 -1.79 -13.02 21.57
N PRO A 44 -0.72 -12.62 22.30
CA PRO A 44 0.29 -13.56 22.75
C PRO A 44 -0.36 -14.61 23.66
N LEU A 45 -0.03 -15.90 23.45
CA LEU A 45 -0.53 -16.97 24.31
C LEU A 45 -0.12 -16.69 25.77
N PRO A 46 -1.04 -16.84 26.74
CA PRO A 46 -0.68 -16.72 28.15
C PRO A 46 0.39 -17.75 28.50
N PRO A 47 1.35 -17.40 29.39
CA PRO A 47 2.49 -18.27 29.73
C PRO A 47 2.13 -19.61 30.38
N GLN A 48 0.85 -19.86 30.69
CA GLN A 48 0.38 -21.08 31.37
C GLN A 48 0.22 -22.32 30.47
N GLN A 49 0.59 -22.29 29.19
CA GLN A 49 0.63 -23.49 28.34
C GLN A 49 2.04 -23.92 27.89
N GLN A 50 3.10 -23.30 28.40
CA GLN A 50 4.48 -23.69 28.08
C GLN A 50 5.00 -24.85 28.96
N GLN A 51 4.40 -25.12 30.13
CA GLN A 51 4.98 -26.05 31.11
C GLN A 51 4.63 -27.55 30.94
N GLN A 52 3.85 -27.95 29.93
CA GLN A 52 3.52 -29.38 29.71
C GLN A 52 4.12 -29.97 28.42
N LYS A 53 5.09 -29.27 27.79
CA LYS A 53 5.84 -29.77 26.63
C LYS A 53 7.37 -29.69 26.77
N ASP A 54 7.87 -29.34 27.95
CA ASP A 54 9.31 -29.18 28.19
C ASP A 54 10.03 -30.44 28.72
N ASN A 55 9.33 -31.57 28.88
CA ASN A 55 9.97 -32.79 29.40
C ASN A 55 10.61 -33.71 28.35
N ASP A 56 10.28 -33.59 27.05
CA ASP A 56 10.71 -34.59 26.04
C ASP A 56 11.58 -34.05 24.89
N ALA A 57 12.03 -32.79 24.91
CA ALA A 57 12.84 -32.25 23.82
C ALA A 57 14.05 -31.42 24.29
N LYS A 58 14.85 -31.99 25.18
CA LYS A 58 16.28 -31.65 25.21
C LYS A 58 16.94 -32.43 24.07
N ILE A 59 17.18 -31.76 22.95
CA ILE A 59 18.39 -31.83 22.11
C ILE A 59 18.10 -30.99 20.85
N GLU A 60 19.05 -30.10 20.52
CA GLU A 60 19.20 -29.32 19.29
C GLU A 60 18.69 -27.85 19.23
N GLN A 61 19.59 -26.97 19.67
CA GLN A 61 20.19 -25.89 18.87
C GLN A 61 19.26 -24.79 18.30
N GLN A 62 19.19 -23.70 19.07
CA GLN A 62 19.41 -22.31 18.63
C GLN A 62 19.29 -22.04 17.12
N THR A 63 18.07 -21.86 16.64
CA THR A 63 17.81 -20.92 15.55
C THR A 63 16.96 -19.78 16.09
N ASN A 64 17.34 -18.55 15.75
CA ASN A 64 16.73 -17.29 16.16
C ASN A 64 15.32 -17.13 15.58
N ASN A 65 14.37 -17.94 16.01
CA ASN A 65 12.96 -17.78 15.73
C ASN A 65 12.21 -18.16 17.00
N LYS A 66 12.16 -17.21 17.95
CA LYS A 66 11.18 -17.24 19.03
C LYS A 66 9.80 -17.24 18.37
N LEU A 67 9.28 -18.43 18.13
CA LEU A 67 7.95 -18.64 17.57
C LEU A 67 6.98 -18.21 18.68
N ASP A 68 6.65 -16.93 18.70
CA ASP A 68 5.59 -16.42 19.55
C ASP A 68 4.30 -17.12 19.11
N GLY A 69 3.91 -18.12 19.88
CA GLY A 69 2.60 -18.72 19.76
C GLY A 69 1.59 -17.60 20.03
N ARG A 70 0.97 -17.08 18.99
CA ARG A 70 -0.17 -16.16 19.11
C ARG A 70 -1.45 -16.91 18.82
N ALA A 71 -2.45 -16.67 19.66
CA ALA A 71 -3.80 -17.18 19.48
C ALA A 71 -4.68 -16.04 18.92
N ILE A 72 -5.77 -16.42 18.25
CA ILE A 72 -6.77 -15.44 17.79
C ILE A 72 -7.43 -14.84 19.04
N ALA A 73 -7.59 -13.52 19.06
CA ALA A 73 -8.20 -12.81 20.16
C ALA A 73 -9.62 -13.33 20.47
N PRO A 74 -10.04 -13.35 21.75
CA PRO A 74 -11.37 -13.78 22.12
C PRO A 74 -12.41 -12.88 21.45
N GLY A 75 -13.41 -13.50 20.80
CA GLY A 75 -14.47 -12.79 20.07
C GLY A 75 -14.24 -12.64 18.57
N VAL A 76 -13.07 -13.04 18.04
CA VAL A 76 -12.81 -13.06 16.60
C VAL A 76 -12.88 -14.49 16.08
N THR A 77 -13.69 -14.72 15.04
CA THR A 77 -13.80 -16.04 14.44
C THR A 77 -12.67 -16.30 13.44
N VAL A 78 -12.25 -17.56 13.30
CA VAL A 78 -11.24 -17.96 12.30
C VAL A 78 -11.68 -17.59 10.87
N ILE A 79 -12.99 -17.66 10.61
CA ILE A 79 -13.59 -17.37 9.31
C ILE A 79 -13.42 -15.88 8.97
N GLU A 80 -13.67 -14.98 9.92
CA GLU A 80 -13.45 -13.54 9.73
C GLU A 80 -11.99 -13.21 9.49
N CYS A 81 -11.07 -13.81 10.25
CA CYS A 81 -9.62 -13.63 10.01
C CYS A 81 -9.23 -14.05 8.58
N LYS A 82 -9.74 -15.20 8.11
CA LYS A 82 -9.47 -15.66 6.74
C LYS A 82 -10.05 -14.71 5.70
N ARG A 83 -11.28 -14.23 5.89
CA ARG A 83 -11.92 -13.26 4.99
C ARG A 83 -11.14 -11.94 4.92
N GLN A 84 -10.67 -11.45 6.06
CA GLN A 84 -9.83 -10.24 6.13
C GLN A 84 -8.49 -10.45 5.43
N PHE A 85 -7.88 -11.63 5.60
CA PHE A 85 -6.64 -12.01 4.92
C PHE A 85 -6.82 -12.04 3.40
N GLU A 86 -7.88 -12.68 2.89
CA GLU A 86 -8.19 -12.75 1.46
C GLU A 86 -8.39 -11.35 0.87
N ALA A 87 -9.12 -10.48 1.57
CA ALA A 87 -9.32 -9.10 1.13
C ALA A 87 -7.99 -8.32 1.04
N LEU A 88 -7.10 -8.46 2.03
CA LEU A 88 -5.77 -7.85 1.98
C LEU A 88 -4.91 -8.43 0.84
N GLN A 89 -5.00 -9.74 0.61
CA GLN A 89 -4.29 -10.40 -0.47
C GLN A 89 -4.77 -9.92 -1.85
N GLN A 90 -6.07 -9.68 -2.02
CA GLN A 90 -6.62 -9.10 -3.24
C GLN A 90 -6.12 -7.68 -3.49
N LEU A 91 -6.07 -6.85 -2.44
CA LEU A 91 -5.55 -5.48 -2.54
C LEU A 91 -4.05 -5.48 -2.91
N ALA A 92 -3.26 -6.29 -2.22
CA ALA A 92 -1.82 -6.43 -2.49
C ALA A 92 -1.54 -6.95 -3.92
N ASN A 93 -2.39 -7.85 -4.43
CA ASN A 93 -2.26 -8.39 -5.79
C ASN A 93 -3.06 -7.64 -6.85
N SER A 94 -3.58 -6.44 -6.54
CA SER A 94 -4.39 -5.70 -7.51
C SER A 94 -3.56 -5.28 -8.73
N GLN A 95 -4.03 -5.66 -9.93
CA GLN A 95 -3.38 -5.32 -11.18
C GLN A 95 -3.23 -3.80 -11.36
N HIS A 96 -4.22 -3.03 -10.90
CA HIS A 96 -4.20 -1.57 -10.96
C HIS A 96 -3.02 -0.96 -10.18
N HIS A 97 -2.65 -1.51 -9.02
CA HIS A 97 -1.49 -1.01 -8.27
C HIS A 97 -0.17 -1.34 -8.97
N ARG A 98 -0.12 -2.42 -9.77
CA ARG A 98 1.05 -2.78 -10.59
C ARG A 98 1.15 -1.89 -11.82
N ASP A 99 0.03 -1.62 -12.48
CA ASP A 99 -0.02 -0.79 -13.70
C ASP A 99 0.19 0.69 -13.37
N PHE A 100 -0.21 1.13 -12.18
CA PHE A 100 -0.13 2.51 -11.72
C PHE A 100 0.48 2.57 -10.31
N PRO A 101 1.81 2.39 -10.17
CA PRO A 101 2.52 2.51 -8.90
C PRO A 101 2.67 4.00 -8.52
N VAL A 102 1.55 4.71 -8.41
CA VAL A 102 1.54 6.13 -8.07
C VAL A 102 1.45 6.24 -6.55
N PRO A 103 2.41 6.87 -5.87
CA PRO A 103 2.27 7.15 -4.44
C PRO A 103 1.10 8.14 -4.29
N TYR A 104 -0.05 7.66 -3.80
CA TYR A 104 -1.24 8.49 -3.59
C TYR A 104 -0.98 9.49 -2.45
N THR A 105 -0.26 10.55 -2.79
CA THR A 105 0.05 11.70 -1.95
C THR A 105 -0.73 12.85 -2.54
N SER A 106 -1.99 12.99 -2.10
CA SER A 106 -2.85 14.17 -2.26
C SER A 106 -2.50 15.12 -3.43
N GLY A 107 -3.02 14.83 -4.63
CA GLY A 107 -3.01 15.76 -5.77
C GLY A 107 -1.71 15.81 -6.59
N MET A 108 -1.56 16.89 -7.37
CA MET A 108 -0.47 17.12 -8.34
C MET A 108 0.95 17.05 -7.73
N PHE A 109 1.08 17.14 -6.41
CA PHE A 109 2.36 17.15 -5.68
C PHE A 109 2.97 15.78 -5.44
N GLY A 110 2.25 14.68 -5.74
CA GLY A 110 2.77 13.32 -5.63
C GLY A 110 3.57 12.82 -6.83
N TYR A 111 3.59 13.59 -7.92
CA TYR A 111 4.32 13.24 -9.14
C TYR A 111 5.72 13.84 -9.14
N SER A 112 6.69 13.10 -9.69
CA SER A 112 8.04 13.64 -9.89
C SER A 112 8.00 14.78 -10.92
N ARG A 113 9.00 15.65 -10.89
CA ARG A 113 9.09 16.79 -11.82
C ARG A 113 9.08 16.31 -13.28
N GLU A 114 9.72 15.19 -13.55
CA GLU A 114 9.79 14.55 -14.86
C GLU A 114 8.41 14.09 -15.30
N THR A 115 7.66 13.44 -14.41
CA THR A 115 6.29 13.00 -14.68
C THR A 115 5.36 14.19 -14.93
N ILE A 116 5.47 15.27 -14.15
CA ILE A 116 4.67 16.49 -14.36
C ILE A 116 5.03 17.15 -15.70
N GLN A 117 6.31 17.20 -16.07
CA GLN A 117 6.75 17.71 -17.36
C GLN A 117 6.23 16.85 -18.52
N GLN A 118 6.24 15.52 -18.37
CA GLN A 118 5.70 14.60 -19.35
C GLN A 118 4.18 14.75 -19.50
N MET A 119 3.43 14.93 -18.40
CA MET A 119 1.99 15.18 -18.44
C MET A 119 1.65 16.52 -19.09
N ASN A 120 2.49 17.54 -18.91
CA ASN A 120 2.36 18.85 -19.55
C ASN A 120 2.92 18.90 -20.98
N SER A 121 3.55 17.83 -21.46
CA SER A 121 4.00 17.71 -22.86
C SER A 121 2.81 17.49 -23.80
N ASP A 122 2.99 17.79 -25.08
CA ASP A 122 1.91 17.64 -26.08
C ASP A 122 1.43 16.19 -26.20
N GLU A 123 2.35 15.23 -26.11
CA GLU A 123 2.00 13.81 -26.09
C GLU A 123 1.26 13.41 -24.82
N GLY A 124 1.67 13.93 -23.66
CA GLY A 124 1.00 13.66 -22.38
C GLY A 124 -0.43 14.20 -22.36
N LEU A 125 -0.60 15.42 -22.84
CA LEU A 125 -1.89 16.08 -22.97
C LEU A 125 -2.84 15.36 -23.95
N LYS A 126 -2.31 14.83 -25.06
CA LYS A 126 -3.05 13.95 -25.98
C LYS A 126 -3.46 12.64 -25.32
N LYS A 127 -2.55 11.98 -24.59
CA LYS A 127 -2.85 10.74 -23.85
C LYS A 127 -3.92 10.95 -22.77
N LEU A 128 -3.91 12.11 -22.11
CA LEU A 128 -4.91 12.53 -21.13
C LEU A 128 -6.23 12.99 -21.79
N ARG A 129 -6.31 13.02 -23.13
CA ARG A 129 -7.45 13.54 -23.91
C ARG A 129 -7.87 14.95 -23.52
N ILE A 130 -6.95 15.74 -22.97
CA ILE A 130 -7.18 17.16 -22.67
C ILE A 130 -7.11 17.97 -23.97
N PHE A 131 -6.34 17.49 -24.95
CA PHE A 131 -6.24 18.07 -26.29
C PHE A 131 -6.57 17.01 -27.33
N VAL A 132 -7.40 17.37 -28.31
CA VAL A 132 -7.72 16.56 -29.50
C VAL A 132 -6.82 16.99 -30.65
N GLU A 133 -6.33 16.04 -31.46
CA GLU A 133 -5.53 16.35 -32.65
C GLU A 133 -6.30 17.28 -33.59
N GLY A 134 -5.78 18.50 -33.76
CA GLY A 134 -6.37 19.56 -34.58
C GLY A 134 -6.55 20.89 -33.85
N GLU A 135 -6.57 20.91 -32.51
CA GLU A 135 -6.65 22.17 -31.76
C GLU A 135 -5.29 22.83 -31.63
N GLN A 136 -5.10 23.99 -32.28
CA GLN A 136 -3.92 24.82 -32.02
C GLN A 136 -3.95 25.30 -30.57
N LYS A 137 -2.86 25.08 -29.82
CA LYS A 137 -2.69 25.72 -28.51
C LYS A 137 -3.00 27.21 -28.67
N PRO A 138 -3.91 27.79 -27.86
CA PRO A 138 -4.10 29.23 -27.86
C PRO A 138 -2.84 29.86 -27.28
N SER A 139 -1.88 30.14 -28.16
CA SER A 139 -0.71 30.91 -27.81
C SER A 139 -1.21 32.30 -27.48
N LYS A 140 -1.24 32.63 -26.19
CA LYS A 140 -1.59 33.97 -25.70
C LYS A 140 -0.78 35.05 -26.42
N LEU A 141 0.46 34.72 -26.79
CA LEU A 141 1.36 35.57 -27.56
C LEU A 141 0.88 35.79 -29.00
N LYS A 142 0.47 34.73 -29.73
CA LYS A 142 -0.06 34.87 -31.10
C LYS A 142 -1.38 35.64 -31.12
N ASN A 143 -2.26 35.40 -30.15
CA ASN A 143 -3.53 36.13 -30.03
C ASN A 143 -3.28 37.61 -29.73
N TRP A 144 -2.34 37.94 -28.85
CA TRP A 144 -1.96 39.32 -28.54
C TRP A 144 -1.29 40.02 -29.74
N ILE A 145 -0.40 39.34 -30.47
CA ILE A 145 0.23 39.86 -31.68
C ILE A 145 -0.81 40.10 -32.79
N ASN A 146 -1.79 39.20 -32.95
CA ASN A 146 -2.86 39.36 -33.93
C ASN A 146 -3.82 40.50 -33.55
N LEU A 147 -4.09 40.68 -32.25
CA LEU A 147 -4.90 41.78 -31.72
C LEU A 147 -4.22 43.14 -31.96
N ILE A 148 -2.91 43.23 -31.76
CA ILE A 148 -2.13 44.46 -32.00
C ILE A 148 -1.97 44.74 -33.51
N ARG A 149 -1.84 43.70 -34.34
CA ARG A 149 -1.67 43.85 -35.80
C ARG A 149 -2.98 44.07 -36.56
N GLY A 150 -4.12 44.20 -35.87
CA GLY A 150 -5.38 44.63 -36.47
C GLY A 150 -5.94 43.71 -37.56
N LYS A 151 -5.52 42.44 -37.62
CA LYS A 151 -6.15 41.48 -38.54
C LYS A 151 -7.44 40.99 -37.91
N LYS A 152 -8.57 41.53 -38.37
CA LYS A 152 -9.89 40.92 -38.19
C LYS A 152 -9.87 39.51 -38.82
N LEU A 153 -10.55 38.58 -38.14
CA LEU A 153 -10.80 37.18 -38.53
C LEU A 153 -11.07 37.02 -40.03
#